data_AF-A0A7S0BXD4-F1
#
_entry.id   AF-A0A7S0BXD4-F1
#
_cell.length_a   1.000
_cell.length_b   1.000
_cell.length_c   1.000
_cell.angle_alpha   90.00
_cell.angle_beta   90.00
_cell.angle_gamma   90.00
#
_symmetry.space_group_name_H-M   'P 1'
#
loop_
_entity.id
_entity.type
_entity.pdbx_description
1 polymer ?
#
loop_
_entity_poly.entity_id
_entity_poly.type
_entity_poly.pdbx_seq_one_letter_code
_entity_poly.pdbx_strand_id
1 'polypeptide(L)'
;KHFIIDDKCSYIGSQNLYVCDLAEWGVVIDHEEQTKRIMAEYWSPMWDASFKGTDCDVNDVMDGLDIDRDGEDPATASEETRQMMVLANGVVSGNKEYYTTEEEQDKSIEE
;
A
#
# COMPACT_ATOMS: atom_id res chain seq x y z
N LYS A 1 3.82 -12.38 13.35
CA LYS A 1 2.96 -12.09 12.18
C LYS A 1 3.73 -11.22 11.21
N HIS A 2 3.48 -11.38 9.92
CA HIS A 2 4.23 -10.67 8.89
C HIS A 2 3.36 -10.43 7.66
N PHE A 3 3.65 -9.36 6.93
CA PHE A 3 3.12 -9.10 5.60
C PHE A 3 4.16 -8.35 4.77
N ILE A 4 4.08 -8.49 3.45
CA ILE A 4 5.02 -7.92 2.48
C ILE A 4 4.18 -7.12 1.48
N ILE A 5 4.65 -5.92 1.12
CA ILE A 5 3.98 -5.02 0.18
C ILE A 5 4.94 -4.72 -0.97
N ASP A 6 4.48 -4.95 -2.19
CA ASP A 6 5.17 -4.68 -3.46
C ASP A 6 6.62 -5.20 -3.54
N ASP A 7 6.94 -6.27 -2.80
CA ASP A 7 8.29 -6.81 -2.63
C ASP A 7 9.34 -5.79 -2.14
N LYS A 8 8.89 -4.65 -1.59
CA LYS A 8 9.74 -3.51 -1.19
C LYS A 8 9.77 -3.30 0.31
N CYS A 9 8.60 -3.38 0.95
CA CYS A 9 8.44 -3.16 2.37
C CYS A 9 7.88 -4.40 3.05
N SER A 10 8.30 -4.66 4.28
CA SER A 10 7.79 -5.75 5.10
C SER A 10 7.53 -5.33 6.53
N TYR A 11 6.48 -5.88 7.13
CA TYR A 11 6.22 -5.78 8.56
C TYR A 11 6.55 -7.10 9.24
N ILE A 12 7.25 -7.06 10.37
CA ILE A 12 7.45 -8.20 11.25
C ILE A 12 7.16 -7.77 12.68
N GLY A 13 6.22 -8.46 13.33
CA GLY A 13 5.91 -8.17 14.71
C GLY A 13 4.87 -9.08 15.32
N SER A 14 4.37 -8.66 16.47
CA SER A 14 3.36 -9.38 17.21
C SER A 14 1.94 -8.97 16.82
N GLN A 15 1.67 -7.90 16.06
CA GLN A 15 0.30 -7.47 15.72
C GLN A 15 -0.44 -8.46 14.78
N ASN A 16 -1.62 -8.95 15.21
CA ASN A 16 -2.52 -9.73 14.34
C ASN A 16 -3.25 -8.86 13.32
N LEU A 17 -3.64 -9.45 12.18
CA LEU A 17 -4.59 -8.83 11.25
C LEU A 17 -6.04 -8.90 11.74
N TYR A 18 -6.39 -9.90 12.56
CA TYR A 18 -7.71 -9.93 13.20
C TYR A 18 -7.75 -9.00 14.42
N VAL A 19 -8.93 -8.45 14.69
CA VAL A 19 -9.15 -7.49 15.78
C VAL A 19 -8.72 -8.07 17.12
N CYS A 20 -7.83 -7.36 17.80
CA CYS A 20 -7.32 -7.68 19.14
C CYS A 20 -7.04 -6.38 19.89
N ASP A 21 -7.33 -6.35 21.19
CA ASP A 21 -6.98 -5.24 22.09
C ASP A 21 -5.87 -5.71 23.05
N LEU A 22 -4.65 -5.83 22.52
CA LEU A 22 -3.46 -6.25 23.26
C LEU A 22 -2.33 -5.25 23.02
N ALA A 23 -1.39 -5.20 23.97
CA ALA A 23 -0.15 -4.48 23.76
C ALA A 23 0.72 -5.25 22.75
N GLU A 24 0.98 -4.62 21.61
CA GLU A 24 1.61 -5.25 20.46
C GLU A 24 2.87 -4.45 20.07
N TRP A 25 3.87 -5.14 19.51
CA TRP A 25 5.13 -4.54 19.10
C TRP A 25 5.57 -5.10 17.76
N GLY A 26 6.19 -4.28 16.92
CA GLY A 26 6.73 -4.73 15.65
C GLY A 26 7.59 -3.68 14.97
N VAL A 27 8.19 -4.10 13.86
CA VAL A 27 9.07 -3.29 13.03
C VAL A 27 8.55 -3.28 11.60
N VAL A 28 8.55 -2.09 11.00
CA VAL A 28 8.34 -1.90 9.57
C VAL A 28 9.73 -1.74 8.94
N ILE A 29 10.00 -2.54 7.92
CA ILE A 29 11.26 -2.58 7.19
C ILE A 29 10.98 -2.05 5.78
N ASP A 30 11.25 -0.77 5.56
CA ASP A 30 11.19 -0.14 4.25
C ASP A 30 12.55 -0.23 3.55
N HIS A 31 12.89 -1.43 3.09
CA HIS A 31 14.18 -1.71 2.45
C HIS A 31 14.06 -2.85 1.43
N GLU A 32 14.02 -2.50 0.15
CA GLU A 32 13.75 -3.43 -0.95
C GLU A 32 14.67 -4.66 -0.95
N GLU A 33 15.99 -4.48 -0.83
CA GLU A 33 16.92 -5.62 -0.84
C GLU A 33 16.68 -6.61 0.31
N GLN A 34 16.40 -6.13 1.53
CA GLN A 34 16.14 -7.01 2.66
C GLN A 34 14.77 -7.68 2.53
N THR A 35 13.77 -6.97 2.02
CA THR A 35 12.45 -7.54 1.73
C THR A 35 12.55 -8.65 0.69
N LYS A 36 13.32 -8.46 -0.39
CA LYS A 36 13.58 -9.51 -1.39
C LYS A 36 14.30 -10.72 -0.82
N ARG A 37 15.19 -10.53 0.16
CA ARG A 37 15.82 -11.65 0.88
C ARG A 37 14.81 -12.42 1.73
N ILE A 38 13.93 -11.73 2.45
CA ILE A 38 12.83 -12.37 3.21
C ILE A 38 11.92 -13.16 2.26
N MET A 39 11.59 -12.58 1.10
CA MET A 39 10.83 -13.26 0.05
C MET A 39 11.49 -14.58 -0.36
N ALA A 40 12.76 -14.56 -0.73
CA ALA A 40 13.48 -15.72 -1.23
C ALA A 40 13.75 -16.79 -0.16
N GLU A 41 14.15 -16.37 1.04
CA GLU A 41 14.56 -17.28 2.12
C GLU A 41 13.36 -17.86 2.90
N TYR A 42 12.22 -17.17 2.91
CA TYR A 42 11.07 -17.55 3.75
C TYR A 42 9.73 -17.60 3.03
N TRP A 43 9.30 -16.53 2.36
CA TRP A 43 7.94 -16.47 1.79
C TRP A 43 7.74 -17.43 0.62
N SER A 44 8.61 -17.40 -0.39
CA SER A 44 8.48 -18.25 -1.59
C SER A 44 8.52 -19.75 -1.26
N PRO A 45 9.46 -20.27 -0.44
CA PRO A 45 9.45 -21.69 -0.06
C PRO A 45 8.17 -22.09 0.70
N MET A 46 7.64 -21.20 1.55
CA MET A 46 6.40 -21.44 2.27
C MET A 46 5.20 -21.46 1.33
N TRP A 47 5.15 -20.55 0.36
CA TRP A 47 4.11 -20.52 -0.67
C TRP A 47 4.13 -21.80 -1.51
N ASP A 48 5.30 -22.21 -2.00
CA ASP A 48 5.47 -23.43 -2.81
C ASP A 48 5.01 -24.69 -2.06
N ALA A 49 5.20 -24.74 -0.75
CA ALA A 49 4.71 -25.84 0.09
C ALA A 49 3.20 -25.76 0.38
N SER A 50 2.60 -24.57 0.30
CA SER A 50 1.21 -24.32 0.68
C SER A 50 0.25 -24.38 -0.51
N PHE A 51 0.65 -23.85 -1.67
CA PHE A 51 -0.18 -23.73 -2.84
C PHE A 51 -0.07 -24.97 -3.74
N LYS A 52 -1.19 -25.67 -3.94
CA LYS A 52 -1.25 -26.93 -4.74
C LYS A 52 -1.87 -26.76 -6.13
N GLY A 53 -2.05 -25.53 -6.60
CA GLY A 53 -2.62 -25.25 -7.94
C GLY A 53 -4.15 -25.31 -8.02
N THR A 54 -4.83 -25.72 -6.95
CA THR A 54 -6.28 -25.61 -6.79
C THR A 54 -6.57 -24.90 -5.48
N ASP A 55 -6.87 -23.61 -5.54
CA ASP A 55 -7.27 -22.80 -4.39
C ASP A 55 -8.53 -21.99 -4.73
N CYS A 56 -9.03 -21.18 -3.80
CA CYS A 56 -10.22 -20.36 -4.06
C CYS A 56 -9.95 -19.31 -5.16
N ASP A 57 -10.93 -19.11 -6.05
CA ASP A 57 -10.95 -17.94 -6.90
C ASP A 57 -11.39 -16.75 -6.06
N VAL A 58 -10.47 -15.83 -5.81
CA VAL A 58 -10.73 -14.65 -4.98
C VAL A 58 -11.82 -13.77 -5.60
N ASN A 59 -11.93 -13.72 -6.94
CA ASN A 59 -12.98 -12.94 -7.58
C ASN A 59 -14.34 -13.57 -7.28
N ASP A 60 -14.50 -14.88 -7.45
CA ASP A 60 -15.75 -15.59 -7.15
C ASP A 60 -16.17 -15.43 -5.67
N VAL A 61 -15.20 -15.40 -4.74
CA VAL A 61 -15.49 -15.24 -3.30
C VAL A 61 -15.90 -13.80 -2.97
N MET A 62 -15.33 -12.82 -3.66
CA MET A 62 -15.58 -11.40 -3.42
C MET A 62 -16.77 -10.86 -4.19
N ASP A 63 -17.18 -11.54 -5.26
CA ASP A 63 -18.36 -11.21 -6.05
C ASP A 63 -19.62 -11.21 -5.18
N GLY A 64 -20.29 -10.07 -5.14
CA GLY A 64 -21.52 -9.87 -4.36
C GLY A 64 -21.32 -9.40 -2.92
N LEU A 65 -20.09 -9.17 -2.46
CA LEU A 65 -19.83 -8.60 -1.13
C LEU A 65 -19.95 -7.06 -1.07
N ASP A 66 -20.22 -6.39 -2.20
CA ASP A 66 -20.32 -4.92 -2.31
C ASP A 66 -19.10 -4.20 -1.71
N ILE A 67 -17.92 -4.79 -1.92
CA ILE A 67 -16.63 -4.25 -1.45
C ILE A 67 -15.93 -3.58 -2.64
N ASP A 68 -15.71 -2.28 -2.53
CA ASP A 68 -14.88 -1.52 -3.45
C ASP A 68 -13.39 -1.84 -3.21
N ARG A 69 -12.73 -2.40 -4.23
CA ARG A 69 -11.31 -2.78 -4.21
C ARG A 69 -10.45 -1.93 -5.13
N ASP A 70 -11.06 -1.07 -5.94
CA ASP A 70 -10.36 -0.20 -6.89
C ASP A 70 -9.88 1.09 -6.22
N GLY A 71 -10.27 1.31 -4.96
CA GLY A 71 -9.92 2.48 -4.17
C GLY A 71 -10.78 3.68 -4.53
N GLU A 72 -10.60 4.78 -3.81
CA GLU A 72 -11.34 6.02 -4.07
C GLU A 72 -10.97 6.58 -5.45
N ASP A 73 -11.96 6.85 -6.32
CA ASP A 73 -11.72 7.46 -7.63
C ASP A 73 -10.93 8.77 -7.44
N PRO A 74 -9.72 8.91 -8.02
CA PRO A 74 -8.91 10.11 -7.90
C PRO A 74 -9.64 11.40 -8.28
N ALA A 75 -10.65 11.33 -9.15
CA ALA A 75 -11.46 12.47 -9.53
C ALA A 75 -12.37 12.95 -8.39
N THR A 76 -12.89 12.02 -7.58
CA THR A 76 -13.82 12.31 -6.47
C THR A 76 -13.17 12.26 -5.09
N ALA A 77 -11.91 11.86 -5.02
CA ALA A 77 -11.16 11.75 -3.77
C ALA A 77 -11.06 13.09 -3.04
N SER A 78 -11.16 13.02 -1.71
CA SER A 78 -10.99 14.20 -0.85
C SER A 78 -9.61 14.84 -1.06
N GLU A 79 -9.49 16.15 -0.81
CA GLU A 79 -8.20 16.86 -0.96
C GLU A 79 -7.09 16.21 -0.12
N GLU A 80 -7.42 15.74 1.08
CA GLU A 80 -6.51 15.01 1.97
C GLU A 80 -6.10 13.66 1.36
N THR A 81 -7.05 12.90 0.79
CA THR A 81 -6.74 11.64 0.10
C THR A 81 -5.85 11.89 -1.12
N ARG A 82 -6.13 12.94 -1.92
CA ARG A 82 -5.31 13.31 -3.09
C ARG A 82 -3.89 13.65 -2.69
N GLN A 83 -3.70 14.42 -1.62
CA GLN A 83 -2.36 14.75 -1.10
C GLN A 83 -1.61 13.50 -0.67
N MET A 84 -2.28 12.56 0.00
CA MET A 84 -1.70 11.27 0.38
C MET A 84 -1.35 10.38 -0.83
N MET A 85 -2.20 10.36 -1.86
CA MET A 85 -1.94 9.65 -3.12
C MET A 85 -0.74 10.25 -3.86
N VAL A 86 -0.62 11.58 -3.90
CA VAL A 86 0.53 12.28 -4.49
C VAL A 86 1.82 11.98 -3.73
N LEU A 87 1.78 11.97 -2.40
CA LEU A 87 2.92 11.61 -1.56
C LEU A 87 3.34 10.15 -1.77
N ALA A 88 2.38 9.23 -1.92
CA ALA A 88 2.64 7.82 -2.20
C ALA A 88 3.25 7.62 -3.60
N ASN A 89 2.78 8.35 -4.62
CA ASN A 89 3.31 8.29 -5.98
C ASN A 89 4.66 9.01 -6.16
N GLY A 90 4.96 10.01 -5.32
CA GLY A 90 6.21 10.80 -5.40
C GLY A 90 7.50 10.05 -5.05
N VAL A 91 7.42 8.81 -4.56
CA VAL A 91 8.57 7.95 -4.27
C VAL A 91 8.98 7.12 -5.49
N VAL A 92 8.15 7.04 -6.53
CA VAL A 92 8.42 6.27 -7.75
C VAL A 92 8.64 7.21 -8.94
N SER A 93 9.91 7.46 -9.23
CA SER A 93 10.43 8.01 -10.49
C SER A 93 10.27 9.52 -10.70
N GLY A 94 11.42 10.19 -10.76
CA GLY A 94 11.52 11.58 -11.17
C GLY A 94 10.97 11.80 -12.57
N ASN A 95 9.84 12.49 -12.65
CA ASN A 95 9.49 13.39 -13.74
C ASN A 95 8.61 14.51 -13.17
N LYS A 96 9.08 15.75 -13.35
CA LYS A 96 8.37 16.98 -13.00
C LYS A 96 7.18 17.16 -13.94
N GLU A 97 5.96 17.12 -13.41
CA GLU A 97 4.86 17.96 -13.88
C GLU A 97 4.13 18.50 -12.64
N TYR A 98 4.35 19.79 -12.35
CA TYR A 98 3.61 20.51 -11.33
C TYR A 98 2.26 20.90 -11.93
N TYR A 99 1.17 20.40 -11.37
CA TYR A 99 -0.12 21.08 -11.52
C TYR A 99 -0.18 22.16 -10.45
N THR A 100 0.16 23.40 -10.82
CA THR A 100 -0.20 24.58 -10.04
C THR A 100 -1.72 24.71 -10.11
N THR A 101 -2.40 24.63 -8.96
CA THR A 101 -3.78 25.09 -8.85
C THR A 101 -3.80 26.60 -9.09
N GLU A 102 -4.69 27.05 -9.98
CA GLU A 102 -4.80 28.46 -10.44
C GLU A 102 -5.24 29.45 -9.34
N GLU A 103 -5.30 29.05 -8.06
CA GLU A 103 -5.76 29.89 -6.95
C GLU A 103 -4.66 30.67 -6.22
N GLU A 104 -3.37 30.37 -6.44
CA GLU A 104 -2.27 31.10 -5.77
C GLU A 104 -1.70 32.29 -6.58
N GLN A 105 -2.12 32.51 -7.82
CA GLN A 105 -1.58 33.61 -8.64
C GLN A 105 -2.18 34.99 -8.33
N ASP A 106 -3.30 35.08 -7.61
CA ASP A 106 -4.05 36.35 -7.45
C ASP A 106 -3.84 37.04 -6.09
N LYS A 107 -2.87 36.58 -5.28
CA LYS A 107 -2.54 37.19 -3.97
C LYS A 107 -1.16 37.82 -3.87
N SER A 108 -0.38 37.85 -4.95
CA SER A 108 0.98 38.42 -4.94
C SER A 108 1.16 39.71 -5.74
N ILE A 109 0.06 40.39 -6.11
CA ILE A 109 0.11 41.71 -6.77
C ILE A 109 -0.81 42.71 -6.05
N GLU A 110 -0.65 42.86 -4.74
CA GLU A 110 -1.04 44.09 -4.03
C GLU A 110 -0.03 44.36 -2.91
N GLU A 111 1.10 44.97 -3.26
CA GLU A 111 1.89 45.90 -2.41
C GLU A 111 2.74 46.83 -3.29
#